data_AF-W2ZGL2-F1
#
_entry.id   AF-W2ZGL2-F1
#
_cell.length_a   1.000
_cell.length_b   1.000
_cell.length_c   1.000
_cell.angle_alpha   90.00
_cell.angle_beta   90.00
_cell.angle_gamma   90.00
#
_symmetry.space_group_name_H-M   'P 1'
#
loop_
_entity.id
_entity.type
_entity.pdbx_description
1 polymer ?
#
loop_
_entity_poly.entity_id
_entity_poly.type
_entity_poly.pdbx_seq_one_letter_code
_entity_poly.pdbx_strand_id
1 'polypeptide(L)'
;MHEEDDDFDVLLLLSDAHSRHEASLRSVRREVHRQMMESAWRAAMRTRHYLTVSCLDTPCLAAWMALYRDGLDTNFINATSLTRAAFKKLLRRFSRFYHLPSAGSRGRPPKLRYHHQALGLVLCFYVRSMESSTLCMLFGVPPSTLSLSLRKAEDALSRALRDFSPARISRPSPSRQRELATLVNGHEPLLKHTFGFIDGKNFRVQQPSNADLQNAMYNGWLHSVLVTGTICFAADGCIIWSKHNCSGSWNDSDTSLGFCMKLLDPTYCPDVRMNVVSDSAFPCSTAMTGRILTPLKDGDLERIQPLLRSSARTLHNGITSVRQAAEWGMGSVQKVYSRLNLPLSLTPTSVDCD
;
A
#
# COMPACT_ATOMS: atom_id res chain seq x y z
N MET A 1 43.19 17.42 6.33
CA MET A 1 42.07 17.25 7.29
C MET A 1 41.25 18.52 7.23
N HIS A 2 40.21 18.56 6.38
CA HIS A 2 39.04 19.46 6.40
C HIS A 2 38.24 19.38 5.08
N GLU A 3 38.02 18.19 4.53
CA GLU A 3 37.16 18.02 3.32
C GLU A 3 36.00 17.04 3.53
N GLU A 4 35.84 16.43 4.71
CA GLU A 4 34.75 15.48 5.00
C GLU A 4 33.53 16.12 5.69
N ASP A 5 33.62 17.37 6.16
CA ASP A 5 32.52 18.09 6.84
C ASP A 5 31.55 18.78 5.85
N ASP A 6 32.05 19.25 4.69
CA ASP A 6 31.25 20.01 3.73
C ASP A 6 30.19 19.15 3.01
N ASP A 7 30.50 17.87 2.73
CA ASP A 7 29.55 16.95 2.07
C ASP A 7 28.38 16.55 2.99
N PHE A 8 28.61 16.51 4.31
CA PHE A 8 27.56 16.20 5.29
C PHE A 8 26.58 17.38 5.44
N ASP A 9 27.10 18.61 5.46
CA ASP A 9 26.28 19.83 5.52
C ASP A 9 25.47 20.03 4.24
N VAL A 10 26.03 19.71 3.06
CA VAL A 10 25.29 19.72 1.79
C VAL A 10 24.17 18.68 1.77
N LEU A 11 24.42 17.47 2.29
CA LEU A 11 23.40 16.42 2.39
C LEU A 11 22.26 16.81 3.35
N LEU A 12 22.59 17.47 4.47
CA LEU A 12 21.63 17.95 5.45
C LEU A 12 20.74 19.08 4.88
N LEU A 13 21.35 20.01 4.13
CA LEU A 13 20.64 21.09 3.43
C LEU A 13 19.70 20.56 2.35
N LEU A 14 20.11 19.53 1.60
CA LEU A 14 19.26 18.88 0.60
C LEU A 14 18.08 18.15 1.25
N SER A 15 18.29 17.51 2.41
CA SER A 15 17.24 16.84 3.18
C SER A 15 16.19 17.81 3.74
N ASP A 16 16.61 18.97 4.27
CA ASP A 16 15.69 20.00 4.76
C ASP A 16 14.93 20.68 3.61
N ALA A 17 15.62 20.97 2.49
CA ALA A 17 14.98 21.48 1.28
C ALA A 17 13.93 20.50 0.72
N HIS A 18 14.24 19.20 0.70
CA HIS A 18 13.31 18.15 0.29
C HIS A 18 12.10 18.07 1.22
N SER A 19 12.32 18.13 2.54
CA SER A 19 11.27 18.08 3.55
C SER A 19 10.29 19.26 3.47
N ARG A 20 10.82 20.48 3.23
CA ARG A 20 10.02 21.69 3.03
C ARG A 20 9.24 21.65 1.72
N HIS A 21 9.86 21.16 0.64
CA HIS A 21 9.20 20.95 -0.64
C HIS A 21 8.04 19.94 -0.51
N GLU A 22 8.25 18.81 0.19
CA GLU A 22 7.19 17.85 0.47
C GLU A 22 6.05 18.42 1.32
N ALA A 23 6.34 19.29 2.29
CA ALA A 23 5.31 19.95 3.10
C ALA A 23 4.44 20.91 2.29
N SER A 24 5.07 21.72 1.41
CA SER A 24 4.38 22.63 0.50
C SER A 24 3.51 21.86 -0.50
N LEU A 25 4.07 20.81 -1.11
CA LEU A 25 3.33 19.90 -1.97
C LEU A 25 2.14 19.28 -1.24
N ARG A 26 2.30 18.79 0.00
CA ARG A 26 1.18 18.25 0.80
C ARG A 26 0.04 19.26 0.97
N SER A 27 0.33 20.55 1.15
CA SER A 27 -0.68 21.60 1.26
C SER A 27 -1.43 21.83 -0.05
N VAL A 28 -0.69 22.02 -1.14
CA VAL A 28 -1.25 22.21 -2.49
C VAL A 28 -2.11 21.02 -2.90
N ARG A 29 -1.66 19.81 -2.58
CA ARG A 29 -2.34 18.56 -2.93
C ARG A 29 -3.65 18.36 -2.15
N ARG A 30 -3.73 18.80 -0.89
CA ARG A 30 -5.01 18.82 -0.14
C ARG A 30 -6.01 19.79 -0.76
N GLU A 31 -5.53 20.94 -1.22
CA GLU A 31 -6.37 21.97 -1.82
C GLU A 31 -6.88 21.54 -3.21
N VAL A 32 -6.03 20.96 -4.05
CA VAL A 32 -6.43 20.35 -5.33
C VAL A 32 -7.41 19.20 -5.11
N HIS A 33 -7.17 18.33 -4.12
CA HIS A 33 -8.10 17.25 -3.78
C HIS A 33 -9.47 17.79 -3.33
N ARG A 34 -9.51 18.87 -2.53
CA ARG A 34 -10.75 19.53 -2.12
C ARG A 34 -11.52 20.04 -3.35
N GLN A 35 -10.83 20.71 -4.28
CA GLN A 35 -11.44 21.24 -5.49
C GLN A 35 -11.90 20.13 -6.45
N MET A 36 -11.16 19.04 -6.58
CA MET A 36 -11.56 17.86 -7.38
C MET A 36 -12.75 17.12 -6.76
N MET A 37 -12.80 17.00 -5.44
CA MET A 37 -13.97 16.44 -4.75
C MET A 37 -15.18 17.33 -4.90
N GLU A 38 -15.04 18.66 -4.80
CA GLU A 38 -16.14 19.58 -5.06
C GLU A 38 -16.60 19.56 -6.53
N SER A 39 -15.69 19.44 -7.50
CA SER A 39 -16.06 19.41 -8.93
C SER A 39 -16.71 18.08 -9.31
N ALA A 40 -16.18 16.95 -8.85
CA ALA A 40 -16.80 15.63 -9.00
C ALA A 40 -18.15 15.56 -8.29
N TRP A 41 -18.29 16.20 -7.13
CA TRP A 41 -19.56 16.29 -6.41
C TRP A 41 -20.56 17.21 -7.10
N ARG A 42 -20.14 18.34 -7.66
CA ARG A 42 -20.98 19.21 -8.52
C ARG A 42 -21.41 18.49 -9.80
N ALA A 43 -20.55 17.67 -10.40
CA ALA A 43 -20.89 16.83 -11.55
C ALA A 43 -21.86 15.70 -11.18
N ALA A 44 -21.65 15.04 -10.04
CA ALA A 44 -22.57 14.03 -9.51
C ALA A 44 -23.93 14.64 -9.10
N MET A 45 -23.96 15.88 -8.59
CA MET A 45 -25.21 16.58 -8.27
C MET A 45 -26.04 16.96 -9.50
N ARG A 46 -25.44 16.99 -10.68
CA ARG A 46 -26.17 17.25 -11.94
C ARG A 46 -26.92 16.02 -12.46
N THR A 47 -26.74 14.83 -11.88
CA THR A 47 -27.55 13.64 -12.17
C THR A 47 -28.62 13.44 -11.09
N ARG A 48 -29.88 13.75 -11.43
CA ARG A 48 -31.05 13.68 -10.53
C ARG A 48 -31.55 12.25 -10.23
N HIS A 49 -30.72 11.22 -10.45
CA HIS A 49 -31.09 9.81 -10.24
C HIS A 49 -30.14 9.17 -9.22
N TYR A 50 -30.45 9.32 -7.93
CA TYR A 50 -29.69 8.70 -6.85
C TYR A 50 -30.62 8.11 -5.79
N LEU A 51 -30.11 7.12 -5.04
CA LEU A 51 -30.86 6.48 -3.96
C LEU A 51 -31.22 7.50 -2.87
N THR A 52 -32.51 7.70 -2.66
CA THR A 52 -33.05 8.59 -1.64
C THR A 52 -33.22 7.85 -0.32
N VAL A 53 -33.41 8.59 0.77
CA VAL A 53 -33.63 7.97 2.09
C VAL A 53 -34.90 7.12 2.14
N SER A 54 -35.88 7.37 1.28
CA SER A 54 -37.16 6.66 1.26
C SER A 54 -37.06 5.20 0.78
N CYS A 55 -36.03 4.85 0.01
CA CYS A 55 -35.82 3.49 -0.50
C CYS A 55 -34.71 2.72 0.25
N LEU A 56 -34.20 3.27 1.35
CA LEU A 56 -33.13 2.67 2.12
C LEU A 56 -33.64 2.22 3.49
N ASP A 57 -33.22 1.03 3.91
CA ASP A 57 -33.44 0.57 5.27
C ASP A 57 -32.85 1.54 6.29
N THR A 58 -33.44 1.55 7.49
CA THR A 58 -32.80 2.26 8.60
C THR A 58 -31.44 1.58 8.88
N PRO A 59 -30.34 2.32 9.07
CA PRO A 59 -29.01 1.73 9.29
C PRO A 59 -28.90 0.66 10.38
N CYS A 60 -29.79 0.67 11.39
CA CYS A 60 -29.86 -0.35 12.43
C CYS A 60 -30.57 -1.65 12.01
N LEU A 61 -31.28 -1.63 10.89
CA LEU A 61 -31.97 -2.77 10.25
C LEU A 61 -31.30 -3.18 8.94
N ALA A 62 -30.35 -2.40 8.44
CA ALA A 62 -29.63 -2.67 7.19
C ALA A 62 -28.87 -4.02 7.25
N ALA A 63 -28.66 -4.64 6.08
CA ALA A 63 -28.06 -5.96 5.95
C ALA A 63 -26.70 -6.13 6.68
N TRP A 64 -25.90 -5.05 6.79
CA TRP A 64 -24.69 -5.06 7.61
C TRP A 64 -24.93 -5.49 9.07
N MET A 65 -26.06 -5.08 9.66
CA MET A 65 -26.37 -5.38 11.07
C MET A 65 -26.66 -6.86 11.31
N ALA A 66 -27.29 -7.52 10.34
CA ALA A 66 -27.49 -8.97 10.39
C ALA A 66 -26.15 -9.70 10.25
N LEU A 67 -25.32 -9.29 9.28
CA LEU A 67 -23.98 -9.86 9.13
C LEU A 67 -23.11 -9.66 10.39
N TYR A 68 -23.16 -8.48 11.00
CA TYR A 68 -22.38 -8.17 12.19
C TYR A 68 -22.86 -8.90 13.45
N ARG A 69 -24.17 -9.04 13.65
CA ARG A 69 -24.72 -9.73 14.84
C ARG A 69 -24.69 -11.24 14.69
N ASP A 70 -25.15 -11.75 13.55
CA ASP A 70 -25.55 -13.15 13.41
C ASP A 70 -24.67 -13.93 12.41
N GLY A 71 -23.86 -13.24 11.60
CA GLY A 71 -23.01 -13.90 10.60
C GLY A 71 -21.92 -14.82 11.18
N LEU A 72 -21.51 -15.85 10.46
CA LEU A 72 -20.35 -16.69 10.82
C LEU A 72 -19.03 -16.04 10.39
N ASP A 73 -17.90 -16.51 10.90
CA ASP A 73 -16.57 -16.00 10.54
C ASP A 73 -16.29 -16.09 9.03
N THR A 74 -16.73 -17.17 8.37
CA THR A 74 -16.63 -17.34 6.91
C THR A 74 -17.35 -16.22 6.15
N ASN A 75 -18.57 -15.88 6.57
CA ASN A 75 -19.36 -14.81 5.98
C ASN A 75 -18.69 -13.44 6.24
N PHE A 76 -18.12 -13.26 7.43
CA PHE A 76 -17.51 -12.01 7.84
C PHE A 76 -16.18 -11.74 7.11
N ILE A 77 -15.36 -12.77 6.89
CA ILE A 77 -14.14 -12.69 6.07
C ILE A 77 -14.49 -12.32 4.63
N ASN A 78 -15.52 -12.94 4.04
CA ASN A 78 -15.91 -12.62 2.67
C ASN A 78 -16.37 -11.16 2.48
N ALA A 79 -16.86 -10.52 3.54
CA ALA A 79 -17.28 -9.11 3.48
C ALA A 79 -16.16 -8.14 3.87
N THR A 80 -15.28 -8.52 4.81
CA THR A 80 -14.37 -7.57 5.48
C THR A 80 -12.89 -7.97 5.43
N SER A 81 -12.56 -9.11 4.81
CA SER A 81 -11.26 -9.81 4.82
C SER A 81 -10.71 -10.22 6.18
N LEU A 82 -11.47 -9.99 7.26
CA LEU A 82 -11.06 -10.25 8.63
C LEU A 82 -11.95 -11.27 9.31
N THR A 83 -11.38 -12.05 10.23
CA THR A 83 -12.19 -12.82 11.21
C THR A 83 -12.90 -11.86 12.16
N ARG A 84 -13.96 -12.29 12.82
CA ARG A 84 -14.64 -11.45 13.83
C ARG A 84 -13.71 -11.06 14.97
N ALA A 85 -12.78 -11.94 15.36
CA ALA A 85 -11.80 -11.66 16.40
C ALA A 85 -10.82 -10.54 15.97
N ALA A 86 -10.28 -10.61 14.75
CA ALA A 86 -9.40 -9.58 14.20
C ALA A 86 -10.14 -8.25 14.03
N PHE A 87 -11.37 -8.27 13.51
CA PHE A 87 -12.22 -7.10 13.39
C PHE A 87 -12.48 -6.44 14.74
N LYS A 88 -12.81 -7.21 15.79
CA LYS A 88 -13.02 -6.66 17.15
C LYS A 88 -11.75 -6.01 17.71
N LYS A 89 -10.57 -6.60 17.48
CA LYS A 89 -9.28 -6.00 17.89
C LYS A 89 -9.05 -4.66 17.20
N LEU A 90 -9.25 -4.61 15.87
CA LEU A 90 -9.13 -3.38 15.09
C LEU A 90 -10.17 -2.33 15.52
N LEU A 91 -11.42 -2.76 15.75
CA LEU A 91 -12.52 -1.89 16.16
C LEU A 91 -12.23 -1.13 17.46
N ARG A 92 -11.66 -1.80 18.47
CA ARG A 92 -11.27 -1.16 19.74
C ARG A 92 -10.26 -0.02 19.54
N ARG A 93 -9.37 -0.15 18.55
CA ARG A 93 -8.39 0.88 18.23
C ARG A 93 -9.01 1.97 17.37
N PHE A 94 -9.79 1.58 16.35
CA PHE A 94 -10.53 2.47 15.47
C PHE A 94 -11.47 3.42 16.23
N SER A 95 -12.18 2.93 17.26
CA SER A 95 -13.11 3.75 18.05
C SER A 95 -12.44 4.90 18.80
N ARG A 96 -11.11 4.85 19.01
CA ARG A 96 -10.35 5.96 19.61
C ARG A 96 -10.16 7.14 18.64
N PHE A 97 -10.30 6.88 17.35
CA PHE A 97 -9.99 7.85 16.28
C PHE A 97 -11.23 8.28 15.49
N TYR A 98 -12.29 7.47 15.49
CA TYR A 98 -13.55 7.79 14.84
C TYR A 98 -14.54 8.39 15.85
N HIS A 99 -14.86 9.67 15.72
CA HIS A 99 -15.77 10.34 16.65
C HIS A 99 -17.24 10.16 16.23
N LEU A 100 -18.04 9.60 17.15
CA LEU A 100 -19.50 9.58 17.06
C LEU A 100 -20.09 10.60 18.05
N PRO A 101 -20.98 11.50 17.59
CA PRO A 101 -21.73 12.40 18.46
C PRO A 101 -22.50 11.64 19.55
N SER A 102 -22.45 12.17 20.78
CA SER A 102 -23.21 11.64 21.93
C SER A 102 -24.73 11.81 21.73
N ALA A 103 -25.52 10.95 22.37
CA ALA A 103 -26.99 10.89 22.23
C ALA A 103 -27.76 12.20 22.57
N GLY A 104 -27.09 13.23 23.09
CA GLY A 104 -27.65 14.55 23.42
C GLY A 104 -27.08 15.72 22.61
N SER A 105 -26.25 15.48 21.58
CA SER A 105 -25.71 16.57 20.76
C SER A 105 -26.82 17.29 19.98
N ARG A 106 -26.83 18.63 19.99
CA ARG A 106 -27.77 19.44 19.18
C ARG A 106 -27.57 19.15 17.68
N GLY A 107 -28.66 18.81 16.99
CA GLY A 107 -28.67 18.57 15.54
C GLY A 107 -29.30 17.23 15.13
N ARG A 108 -29.31 16.95 13.82
CA ARG A 108 -29.80 15.67 13.29
C ARG A 108 -28.82 14.56 13.67
N PRO A 109 -29.25 13.48 14.35
CA PRO A 109 -28.36 12.41 14.74
C PRO A 109 -27.70 11.76 13.51
N PRO A 110 -26.42 11.34 13.61
CA PRO A 110 -25.74 10.66 12.52
C PRO A 110 -26.49 9.38 12.14
N LYS A 111 -26.54 9.08 10.85
CA LYS A 111 -27.21 7.86 10.36
C LYS A 111 -26.49 6.59 10.82
N LEU A 112 -25.16 6.57 10.77
CA LEU A 112 -24.36 5.51 11.38
C LEU A 112 -24.20 5.82 12.87
N ARG A 113 -24.74 4.94 13.71
CA ARG A 113 -24.79 5.13 15.18
C ARG A 113 -23.73 4.34 15.92
N TYR A 114 -23.08 3.39 15.26
CA TYR A 114 -22.12 2.50 15.89
C TYR A 114 -20.78 2.48 15.15
N HIS A 115 -19.67 2.43 15.89
CA HIS A 115 -18.32 2.39 15.33
C HIS A 115 -18.11 1.20 14.37
N HIS A 116 -18.73 0.05 14.65
CA HIS A 116 -18.61 -1.12 13.79
C HIS A 116 -19.27 -0.91 12.42
N GLN A 117 -20.27 -0.03 12.29
CA GLN A 117 -20.85 0.32 11.00
C GLN A 117 -19.87 1.12 10.16
N ALA A 118 -19.18 2.10 10.76
CA ALA A 118 -18.17 2.90 10.07
C ALA A 118 -16.94 2.05 9.67
N LEU A 119 -16.43 1.20 10.56
CA LEU A 119 -15.33 0.29 10.25
C LEU A 119 -15.72 -0.76 9.20
N GLY A 120 -16.92 -1.35 9.34
CA GLY A 120 -17.46 -2.29 8.37
C GLY A 120 -17.59 -1.66 6.98
N LEU A 121 -18.05 -0.41 6.93
CA LEU A 121 -18.22 0.33 5.68
C LEU A 121 -16.91 0.49 4.93
N VAL A 122 -15.85 0.96 5.60
CA VAL A 122 -14.54 1.17 4.94
C VAL A 122 -13.90 -0.16 4.52
N LEU A 123 -14.04 -1.23 5.31
CA LEU A 123 -13.51 -2.54 4.94
C LEU A 123 -14.28 -3.14 3.76
N CYS A 124 -15.61 -3.12 3.78
CA CYS A 124 -16.43 -3.58 2.66
C CYS A 124 -16.11 -2.80 1.36
N PHE A 125 -15.83 -1.50 1.47
CA PHE A 125 -15.44 -0.65 0.34
C PHE A 125 -14.10 -1.06 -0.29
N TYR A 126 -13.12 -1.47 0.51
CA TYR A 126 -11.82 -1.91 -0.02
C TYR A 126 -11.81 -3.37 -0.48
N VAL A 127 -12.47 -4.26 0.27
CA VAL A 127 -12.48 -5.70 0.01
C VAL A 127 -13.29 -6.05 -1.23
N ARG A 128 -14.44 -5.40 -1.40
CA ARG A 128 -15.31 -5.62 -2.54
C ARG A 128 -15.36 -4.34 -3.36
N SER A 129 -15.18 -4.45 -4.67
CA SER A 129 -15.34 -3.36 -5.65
C SER A 129 -16.81 -2.99 -5.82
N MET A 130 -17.52 -2.81 -4.70
CA MET A 130 -18.94 -2.49 -4.68
C MET A 130 -19.16 -1.08 -5.20
N GLU A 131 -20.18 -0.94 -6.03
CA GLU A 131 -20.72 0.35 -6.38
C GLU A 131 -21.23 1.08 -5.14
N SER A 132 -21.15 2.41 -5.16
CA SER A 132 -21.69 3.26 -4.09
C SER A 132 -23.16 2.99 -3.80
N SER A 133 -23.95 2.62 -4.83
CA SER A 133 -25.35 2.21 -4.72
C SER A 133 -25.53 0.99 -3.79
N THR A 134 -24.69 -0.03 -3.96
CA THR A 134 -24.71 -1.26 -3.16
C THR A 134 -24.32 -0.98 -1.71
N LEU A 135 -23.29 -0.16 -1.48
CA LEU A 135 -22.90 0.25 -0.13
C LEU A 135 -23.99 1.09 0.55
N CYS A 136 -24.69 1.94 -0.19
CA CYS A 136 -25.84 2.68 0.35
C CYS A 136 -26.93 1.73 0.86
N MET A 137 -27.27 0.70 0.10
CA MET A 137 -28.25 -0.32 0.51
C MET A 137 -27.75 -1.15 1.70
N LEU A 138 -26.50 -1.62 1.67
CA LEU A 138 -25.91 -2.48 2.70
C LEU A 138 -25.86 -1.80 4.09
N PHE A 139 -25.69 -0.48 4.12
CA PHE A 139 -25.53 0.31 5.35
C PHE A 139 -26.71 1.27 5.64
N GLY A 140 -27.72 1.34 4.78
CA GLY A 140 -28.91 2.19 4.97
C GLY A 140 -28.63 3.71 4.89
N VAL A 141 -27.60 4.12 4.15
CA VAL A 141 -27.14 5.52 4.10
C VAL A 141 -27.24 6.09 2.68
N PRO A 142 -27.69 7.35 2.49
CA PRO A 142 -27.72 7.98 1.18
C PRO A 142 -26.30 8.33 0.70
N PRO A 143 -26.10 8.54 -0.62
CA PRO A 143 -24.76 8.75 -1.20
C PRO A 143 -23.93 9.86 -0.54
N SER A 144 -24.55 10.99 -0.19
CA SER A 144 -23.84 12.09 0.48
C SER A 144 -23.31 11.70 1.87
N THR A 145 -24.08 10.91 2.62
CA THR A 145 -23.69 10.40 3.94
C THR A 145 -22.64 9.30 3.82
N LEU A 146 -22.76 8.44 2.79
CA LEU A 146 -21.79 7.41 2.47
C LEU A 146 -20.40 8.02 2.25
N SER A 147 -20.28 8.98 1.33
CA SER A 147 -18.98 9.63 1.01
C SER A 147 -18.36 10.34 2.22
N LEU A 148 -19.18 11.02 3.04
CA LEU A 148 -18.68 11.67 4.26
C LEU A 148 -18.21 10.64 5.29
N SER A 149 -18.96 9.56 5.47
CA SER A 149 -18.63 8.51 6.43
C SER A 149 -17.39 7.73 6.03
N LEU A 150 -17.23 7.43 4.74
CA LEU A 150 -16.04 6.79 4.18
C LEU A 150 -14.79 7.65 4.43
N ARG A 151 -14.79 8.93 4.06
CA ARG A 151 -13.62 9.81 4.29
C ARG A 151 -13.21 9.87 5.76
N LYS A 152 -14.18 10.01 6.67
CA LYS A 152 -13.90 10.00 8.13
C LYS A 152 -13.40 8.64 8.61
N ALA A 153 -13.91 7.56 8.04
CA ALA A 153 -13.52 6.21 8.41
C ALA A 153 -12.13 5.86 7.86
N GLU A 154 -11.77 6.30 6.66
CA GLU A 154 -10.41 6.15 6.10
C GLU A 154 -9.38 6.89 6.94
N ASP A 155 -9.64 8.15 7.34
CA ASP A 155 -8.76 8.89 8.25
C ASP A 155 -8.60 8.17 9.60
N ALA A 156 -9.72 7.80 10.23
CA ALA A 156 -9.68 7.09 11.51
C ALA A 156 -8.99 5.72 11.40
N LEU A 157 -9.18 4.99 10.29
CA LEU A 157 -8.53 3.71 10.03
C LEU A 157 -7.03 3.88 9.82
N SER A 158 -6.61 4.85 9.01
CA SER A 158 -5.19 5.19 8.83
C SER A 158 -4.53 5.49 10.17
N ARG A 159 -5.15 6.32 11.00
CA ARG A 159 -4.68 6.61 12.36
C ARG A 159 -4.67 5.38 13.27
N ALA A 160 -5.67 4.51 13.15
CA ALA A 160 -5.77 3.29 13.92
C ALA A 160 -4.68 2.27 13.57
N LEU A 161 -4.30 2.19 12.31
CA LEU A 161 -3.28 1.24 11.84
C LEU A 161 -1.85 1.69 12.19
N ARG A 162 -1.61 2.99 12.36
CA ARG A 162 -0.32 3.50 12.87
C ARG A 162 0.01 2.84 14.20
N ASP A 163 1.18 2.21 14.29
CA ASP A 163 1.69 1.46 15.46
C ASP A 163 0.80 0.32 15.95
N PHE A 164 -0.07 -0.22 15.08
CA PHE A 164 -0.85 -1.39 15.43
C PHE A 164 -0.04 -2.65 15.14
N SER A 165 0.65 -3.17 16.16
CA SER A 165 1.58 -4.31 16.05
C SER A 165 1.12 -5.45 15.12
N PRO A 166 -0.15 -5.93 15.15
CA PRO A 166 -0.60 -7.00 14.25
C PRO A 166 -0.67 -6.64 12.75
N ALA A 167 -0.70 -5.36 12.41
CA ALA A 167 -0.82 -4.87 11.03
C ALA A 167 0.30 -3.88 10.64
N ARG A 168 1.23 -3.62 11.56
CA ARG A 168 2.33 -2.71 11.33
C ARG A 168 3.31 -3.38 10.37
N ILE A 169 3.58 -2.69 9.26
CA ILE A 169 4.74 -2.99 8.42
C ILE A 169 5.95 -2.67 9.27
N SER A 170 6.79 -3.66 9.50
CA SER A 170 7.98 -3.51 10.32
C SER A 170 9.14 -4.27 9.73
N ARG A 171 10.31 -3.65 9.76
CA ARG A 171 11.54 -4.33 9.36
C ARG A 171 11.86 -5.50 10.29
N PRO A 172 12.24 -6.67 9.74
CA PRO A 172 12.64 -7.81 10.55
C PRO A 172 13.96 -7.51 11.25
N SER A 173 14.07 -7.91 12.52
CA SER A 173 15.32 -7.89 13.26
C SER A 173 16.38 -8.80 12.58
N PRO A 174 17.69 -8.62 12.88
CA PRO A 174 18.72 -9.51 12.32
C PRO A 174 18.53 -10.99 12.66
N SER A 175 17.96 -11.31 13.82
CA SER A 175 17.57 -12.69 14.15
C SER A 175 16.43 -13.19 13.26
N ARG A 176 15.40 -12.36 13.06
CA ARG A 176 14.25 -12.69 12.20
C ARG A 176 14.67 -12.82 10.74
N GLN A 177 15.59 -11.99 10.25
CA GLN A 177 16.15 -12.12 8.90
C GLN A 177 16.81 -13.49 8.67
N ARG A 178 17.56 -14.02 9.65
CA ARG A 178 18.14 -15.38 9.59
C ARG A 178 17.08 -16.47 9.56
N GLU A 179 16.04 -16.34 10.37
CA GLU A 179 14.91 -17.28 10.36
C GLU A 179 14.21 -17.29 9.00
N LEU A 180 13.92 -16.11 8.44
CA LEU A 180 13.33 -15.96 7.12
C LEU A 180 14.23 -16.52 6.01
N ALA A 181 15.54 -16.28 6.08
CA ALA A 181 16.51 -16.86 5.15
C ALA A 181 16.55 -18.39 5.21
N THR A 182 16.31 -18.98 6.38
CA THR A 182 16.21 -20.43 6.54
C THR A 182 14.99 -20.99 5.79
N LEU A 183 13.87 -20.25 5.74
CA LEU A 183 12.69 -20.65 4.97
C LEU A 183 12.99 -20.69 3.46
N VAL A 184 13.67 -19.66 2.95
CA VAL A 184 14.05 -19.64 1.53
C VAL A 184 15.07 -20.72 1.20
N ASN A 185 16.09 -20.89 2.05
CA ASN A 185 17.09 -21.95 1.90
C ASN A 185 16.48 -23.36 1.92
N GLY A 186 15.39 -23.57 2.66
CA GLY A 186 14.66 -24.84 2.66
C GLY A 186 13.98 -25.15 1.33
N HIS A 187 13.59 -24.13 0.57
CA HIS A 187 12.97 -24.26 -0.76
C HIS A 187 14.00 -24.22 -1.89
N GLU A 188 14.96 -23.30 -1.84
CA GLU A 188 16.02 -23.09 -2.83
C GLU A 188 17.39 -22.99 -2.10
N PRO A 189 18.12 -24.11 -1.97
CA PRO A 189 19.38 -24.18 -1.20
C PRO A 189 20.52 -23.30 -1.75
N LEU A 190 20.41 -22.81 -2.99
CA LEU A 190 21.36 -21.88 -3.56
C LEU A 190 21.24 -20.47 -2.97
N LEU A 191 20.10 -20.14 -2.35
CA LEU A 191 19.75 -18.81 -1.86
C LEU A 191 19.78 -18.74 -0.31
N LYS A 192 20.93 -19.11 0.25
CA LYS A 192 21.15 -19.28 1.71
C LYS A 192 20.88 -18.04 2.57
N HIS A 193 20.95 -16.86 1.97
CA HIS A 193 20.91 -15.58 2.67
C HIS A 193 19.77 -14.67 2.19
N THR A 194 18.85 -15.21 1.41
CA THR A 194 17.70 -14.46 0.89
C THR A 194 16.57 -14.48 1.91
N PHE A 195 16.20 -13.33 2.47
CA PHE A 195 15.13 -13.25 3.49
C PHE A 195 13.81 -12.66 2.99
N GLY A 196 13.79 -12.12 1.77
CA GLY A 196 12.61 -11.48 1.21
C GLY A 196 12.71 -11.22 -0.29
N PHE A 197 11.61 -10.71 -0.82
CA PHE A 197 11.37 -10.48 -2.23
C PHE A 197 10.81 -9.07 -2.41
N ILE A 198 11.39 -8.28 -3.29
CA ILE A 198 10.98 -6.90 -3.55
C ILE A 198 10.57 -6.78 -5.01
N ASP A 199 9.49 -6.05 -5.26
CA ASP A 199 8.98 -5.87 -6.62
C ASP A 199 8.20 -4.56 -6.74
N GLY A 200 8.14 -4.04 -7.96
CA GLY A 200 7.41 -2.83 -8.32
C GLY A 200 5.90 -3.06 -8.30
N LYS A 201 5.14 -2.03 -7.91
CA LYS A 201 3.68 -2.07 -7.93
C LYS A 201 3.07 -0.78 -8.46
N ASN A 202 2.33 -0.94 -9.55
CA ASN A 202 1.52 0.12 -10.13
C ASN A 202 0.03 -0.04 -9.77
N PHE A 203 -0.64 1.09 -9.52
CA PHE A 203 -2.10 1.16 -9.42
C PHE A 203 -2.65 2.27 -10.29
N ARG A 204 -3.81 2.01 -10.88
CA ARG A 204 -4.51 2.97 -11.72
C ARG A 204 -5.09 4.09 -10.87
N VAL A 205 -4.96 5.31 -11.36
CA VAL A 205 -5.57 6.49 -10.74
C VAL A 205 -6.49 7.19 -11.72
N GLN A 206 -7.43 7.94 -11.16
CA GLN A 206 -8.27 8.85 -11.94
C GLN A 206 -7.39 9.89 -12.63
N GLN A 207 -7.60 10.07 -13.93
CA GLN A 207 -6.84 11.00 -14.76
C GLN A 207 -6.97 12.43 -14.20
N PRO A 208 -5.86 13.07 -13.76
CA PRO A 208 -5.89 14.44 -13.28
C PRO A 208 -6.27 15.39 -14.41
N SER A 209 -7.05 16.42 -14.11
CA SER A 209 -7.38 17.48 -15.08
C SER A 209 -6.23 18.47 -15.29
N ASN A 210 -5.27 18.52 -14.37
CA ASN A 210 -4.06 19.35 -14.47
C ASN A 210 -3.01 18.60 -15.31
N ALA A 211 -2.50 19.27 -16.35
CA ALA A 211 -1.57 18.68 -17.31
C ALA A 211 -0.23 18.27 -16.67
N ASP A 212 0.32 19.08 -15.76
CA ASP A 212 1.60 18.76 -15.09
C ASP A 212 1.48 17.52 -14.20
N LEU A 213 0.40 17.43 -13.43
CA LEU A 213 0.10 16.26 -12.60
C LEU A 213 -0.18 15.03 -13.45
N GLN A 214 -0.88 15.20 -14.57
CA GLN A 214 -1.10 14.13 -15.51
C GLN A 214 0.22 13.63 -16.10
N ASN A 215 1.11 14.53 -16.54
CA ASN A 215 2.42 14.18 -17.09
C ASN A 215 3.30 13.48 -16.06
N ALA A 216 3.32 13.97 -14.82
CA ALA A 216 4.06 13.35 -13.73
C ALA A 216 3.56 11.93 -13.43
N MET A 217 2.24 11.72 -13.48
CA MET A 217 1.61 10.42 -13.21
C MET A 217 1.52 9.52 -14.44
N TYR A 218 1.89 10.01 -15.62
CA TYR A 218 1.83 9.24 -16.85
C TYR A 218 3.04 8.31 -16.94
N ASN A 219 2.75 7.01 -17.03
CA ASN A 219 3.76 6.01 -17.25
C ASN A 219 3.91 5.77 -18.77
N GLY A 220 5.08 6.12 -19.30
CA GLY A 220 5.36 6.01 -20.74
C GLY A 220 5.40 4.56 -21.26
N TRP A 221 5.73 3.60 -20.40
CA TRP A 221 5.80 2.17 -20.77
C TRP A 221 4.41 1.52 -20.80
N LEU A 222 3.57 1.82 -19.80
CA LEU A 222 2.22 1.25 -19.65
C LEU A 222 1.13 2.08 -20.34
N HIS A 223 1.51 3.20 -20.96
CA HIS A 223 0.61 4.13 -21.66
C HIS A 223 -0.64 4.50 -20.83
N SER A 224 -0.43 4.76 -19.53
CA SER A 224 -1.53 4.99 -18.59
C SER A 224 -1.13 5.89 -17.44
N VAL A 225 -2.12 6.53 -16.82
CA VAL A 225 -1.90 7.36 -15.62
C VAL A 225 -1.97 6.48 -14.39
N LEU A 226 -0.85 6.38 -13.68
CA LEU A 226 -0.61 5.44 -12.59
C LEU A 226 0.00 6.17 -11.40
N VAL A 227 -0.15 5.58 -10.23
CA VAL A 227 0.81 5.75 -9.15
C VAL A 227 1.66 4.50 -9.08
N THR A 228 2.96 4.70 -8.87
CA THR A 228 3.93 3.62 -8.72
C THR A 228 4.40 3.53 -7.27
N GLY A 229 5.04 2.44 -6.95
CA GLY A 229 5.58 2.13 -5.64
C GLY A 229 6.31 0.79 -5.69
N THR A 230 6.88 0.41 -4.55
CA THR A 230 7.57 -0.86 -4.37
C THR A 230 7.14 -1.47 -3.06
N ILE A 231 6.94 -2.80 -3.04
CA ILE A 231 6.60 -3.56 -1.84
C ILE A 231 7.61 -4.68 -1.67
N CYS A 232 8.11 -4.84 -0.44
CA CYS A 232 8.97 -5.95 -0.06
C CYS A 232 8.22 -6.90 0.87
N PHE A 233 8.17 -8.17 0.48
CA PHE A 233 7.63 -9.27 1.24
C PHE A 233 8.75 -10.09 1.87
N ALA A 234 8.58 -10.48 3.13
CA ALA A 234 9.40 -11.51 3.75
C ALA A 234 9.01 -12.90 3.25
N ALA A 235 9.87 -13.89 3.49
CA ALA A 235 9.62 -15.29 3.15
C ALA A 235 8.35 -15.91 3.78
N ASP A 236 7.82 -15.31 4.85
CA ASP A 236 6.57 -15.71 5.49
C ASP A 236 5.32 -15.01 4.91
N GLY A 237 5.49 -14.20 3.86
CA GLY A 237 4.42 -13.46 3.19
C GLY A 237 4.03 -12.14 3.87
N CYS A 238 4.69 -11.75 4.96
CA CYS A 238 4.45 -10.44 5.59
C CYS A 238 5.10 -9.31 4.78
N ILE A 239 4.43 -8.16 4.71
CA ILE A 239 5.03 -6.94 4.15
C ILE A 239 5.99 -6.36 5.19
N ILE A 240 7.27 -6.27 4.83
CA ILE A 240 8.35 -5.76 5.71
C ILE A 240 8.82 -4.37 5.33
N TRP A 241 8.44 -3.91 4.14
CA TRP A 241 8.72 -2.56 3.66
C TRP A 241 7.78 -2.21 2.51
N SER A 242 7.33 -0.97 2.44
CA SER A 242 6.63 -0.47 1.25
C SER A 242 6.77 1.03 1.10
N LYS A 243 6.93 1.47 -0.14
CA LYS A 243 6.82 2.88 -0.55
C LYS A 243 5.79 2.98 -1.64
N HIS A 244 4.80 3.84 -1.45
CA HIS A 244 3.69 3.96 -2.40
C HIS A 244 3.23 5.40 -2.62
N ASN A 245 2.46 5.60 -3.69
CA ASN A 245 1.98 6.90 -4.19
C ASN A 245 3.10 7.78 -4.76
N CYS A 246 4.11 7.15 -5.36
CA CYS A 246 5.13 7.83 -6.14
C CYS A 246 4.60 8.23 -7.52
N SER A 247 5.32 9.14 -8.18
CA SER A 247 4.98 9.61 -9.53
C SER A 247 4.92 8.43 -10.50
N GLY A 248 3.85 8.28 -11.28
CA GLY A 248 3.74 7.17 -12.24
C GLY A 248 4.86 7.08 -13.29
N SER A 249 5.59 8.17 -13.51
CA SER A 249 6.80 8.21 -14.34
C SER A 249 8.06 7.60 -13.70
N TRP A 250 8.06 7.38 -12.38
CA TRP A 250 9.20 6.79 -11.67
C TRP A 250 9.31 5.30 -11.96
N ASN A 251 10.54 4.82 -11.98
CA ASN A 251 10.83 3.39 -12.13
C ASN A 251 11.03 2.72 -10.76
N ASP A 252 11.29 1.40 -10.78
CA ASP A 252 11.45 0.61 -9.56
C ASP A 252 12.74 0.98 -8.80
N SER A 253 13.77 1.44 -9.50
CA SER A 253 14.98 2.01 -8.88
C SER A 253 14.68 3.25 -8.03
N ASP A 254 13.95 4.21 -8.60
CA ASP A 254 13.60 5.46 -7.92
C ASP A 254 12.74 5.19 -6.68
N THR A 255 11.79 4.26 -6.78
CA THR A 255 10.89 3.95 -5.66
C THR A 255 11.55 3.09 -4.59
N SER A 256 12.60 2.34 -4.89
CA SER A 256 13.26 1.43 -3.94
C SER A 256 14.51 2.02 -3.27
N LEU A 257 14.93 3.23 -3.61
CA LEU A 257 16.14 3.85 -3.05
C LEU A 257 16.18 3.84 -1.50
N GLY A 258 15.07 4.19 -0.86
CA GLY A 258 14.97 4.18 0.61
C GLY A 258 15.07 2.77 1.21
N PHE A 259 14.66 1.74 0.46
CA PHE A 259 14.89 0.35 0.85
C PHE A 259 16.36 -0.02 0.75
N CYS A 260 17.01 0.32 -0.39
CA CYS A 260 18.42 0.06 -0.66
C CYS A 260 19.34 0.68 0.41
N MET A 261 19.10 1.94 0.78
CA MET A 261 19.88 2.62 1.83
C MET A 261 19.85 1.86 3.16
N LYS A 262 18.67 1.39 3.56
CA LYS A 262 18.52 0.65 4.81
C LYS A 262 18.97 -0.80 4.72
N LEU A 263 19.09 -1.36 3.52
CA LEU A 263 19.72 -2.67 3.32
C LEU A 263 21.24 -2.57 3.48
N LEU A 264 21.85 -1.43 3.13
CA LEU A 264 23.28 -1.17 3.35
C LEU A 264 23.63 -0.83 4.78
N ASP A 265 22.73 -0.15 5.50
CA ASP A 265 22.98 0.31 6.85
C ASP A 265 23.12 -0.88 7.84
N PRO A 266 24.31 -1.05 8.47
CA PRO A 266 24.57 -2.12 9.42
C PRO A 266 23.64 -2.12 10.64
N THR A 267 23.02 -0.98 10.97
CA THR A 267 22.03 -0.86 12.04
C THR A 267 20.81 -1.74 11.77
N TYR A 268 20.43 -1.86 10.49
CA TYR A 268 19.24 -2.62 10.08
C TYR A 268 19.60 -3.99 9.50
N CYS A 269 20.72 -4.11 8.78
CA CYS A 269 21.14 -5.34 8.13
C CYS A 269 22.66 -5.56 8.27
N PRO A 270 23.12 -5.96 9.48
CA PRO A 270 24.54 -6.05 9.81
C PRO A 270 25.28 -7.17 9.06
N ASP A 271 24.59 -8.27 8.72
CA ASP A 271 25.20 -9.33 7.92
C ASP A 271 25.16 -8.95 6.44
N VAL A 272 26.32 -8.62 5.89
CA VAL A 272 26.48 -8.16 4.50
C VAL A 272 26.10 -9.22 3.46
N ARG A 273 25.96 -10.49 3.86
CA ARG A 273 25.51 -11.56 2.95
C ARG A 273 23.99 -11.58 2.80
N MET A 274 23.26 -10.98 3.73
CA MET A 274 21.80 -10.94 3.69
C MET A 274 21.31 -10.12 2.51
N ASN A 275 20.39 -10.71 1.78
CA ASN A 275 19.91 -10.18 0.52
C ASN A 275 18.40 -10.39 0.34
N VAL A 276 17.88 -9.67 -0.65
CA VAL A 276 16.53 -9.88 -1.18
C VAL A 276 16.61 -10.16 -2.67
N VAL A 277 15.60 -10.86 -3.19
CA VAL A 277 15.48 -11.09 -4.64
C VAL A 277 14.56 -10.04 -5.24
N SER A 278 14.91 -9.55 -6.43
CA SER A 278 14.13 -8.60 -7.21
C SER A 278 14.07 -8.95 -8.69
N ASP A 279 13.28 -8.22 -9.46
CA ASP A 279 13.33 -8.24 -10.92
C ASP A 279 14.59 -7.54 -11.47
N SER A 280 14.80 -7.62 -12.78
CA SER A 280 15.98 -7.07 -13.45
C SER A 280 15.94 -5.55 -13.67
N ALA A 281 14.84 -4.89 -13.33
CA ALA A 281 14.66 -3.44 -13.42
C ALA A 281 15.17 -2.69 -12.18
N PHE A 282 15.47 -3.39 -11.07
CA PHE A 282 16.07 -2.79 -9.88
C PHE A 282 17.56 -2.49 -10.09
N PRO A 283 18.08 -1.38 -9.53
CA PRO A 283 19.43 -0.92 -9.76
C PRO A 283 20.42 -1.80 -9.00
N CYS A 284 21.27 -2.51 -9.72
CA CYS A 284 22.49 -3.07 -9.16
C CYS A 284 23.58 -2.00 -9.22
N SER A 285 23.53 -1.00 -8.33
CA SER A 285 24.76 -0.23 -8.05
C SER A 285 25.84 -1.20 -7.56
N THR A 286 27.12 -0.85 -7.72
CA THR A 286 28.22 -1.69 -7.19
C THR A 286 28.04 -1.99 -5.71
N ALA A 287 27.51 -1.02 -4.93
CA ALA A 287 27.17 -1.19 -3.52
C ALA A 287 26.02 -2.19 -3.28
N MET A 288 25.08 -2.37 -4.22
CA MET A 288 23.98 -3.33 -4.13
C MET A 288 24.36 -4.76 -4.56
N THR A 289 25.58 -4.96 -5.08
CA THR A 289 26.05 -6.26 -5.53
C THR A 289 25.96 -7.29 -4.41
N GLY A 290 25.21 -8.36 -4.64
CA GLY A 290 24.99 -9.41 -3.65
C GLY A 290 24.00 -9.06 -2.54
N ARG A 291 23.50 -7.82 -2.46
CA ARG A 291 22.42 -7.41 -1.54
C ARG A 291 21.04 -7.47 -2.21
N ILE A 292 20.96 -7.14 -3.50
CA ILE A 292 19.78 -7.39 -4.32
C ILE A 292 20.16 -8.39 -5.41
N LEU A 293 19.54 -9.56 -5.38
CA LEU A 293 19.76 -10.62 -6.35
C LEU A 293 18.71 -10.49 -7.46
N THR A 294 19.17 -10.36 -8.70
CA THR A 294 18.32 -10.22 -9.88
C THR A 294 18.61 -11.33 -10.89
N PRO A 295 17.60 -11.81 -11.63
CA PRO A 295 17.85 -12.70 -12.76
C PRO A 295 18.74 -12.01 -13.80
N LEU A 296 19.66 -12.78 -14.39
CA LEU A 296 20.43 -12.37 -15.58
C LEU A 296 19.50 -11.84 -16.69
N LYS A 297 19.91 -10.77 -17.39
CA LYS A 297 19.22 -10.28 -18.58
C LYS A 297 19.58 -11.11 -19.80
N ASP A 298 18.79 -10.98 -20.86
CA ASP A 298 19.05 -11.64 -22.14
C ASP A 298 20.45 -11.30 -22.66
N GLY A 299 21.22 -12.34 -22.99
CA GLY A 299 22.59 -12.20 -23.48
C GLY A 299 23.66 -12.04 -22.38
N ASP A 300 23.31 -11.82 -21.12
CA ASP A 300 24.32 -11.71 -20.04
C ASP A 300 25.01 -13.05 -19.78
N LEU A 301 24.30 -14.17 -19.96
CA LEU A 301 24.88 -15.50 -19.80
C LEU A 301 26.04 -15.74 -20.79
N GLU A 302 25.96 -15.19 -22.00
CA GLU A 302 27.02 -15.32 -23.02
C GLU A 302 28.25 -14.47 -22.70
N ARG A 303 28.09 -13.40 -21.92
CA ARG A 303 29.19 -12.55 -21.43
C ARG A 303 29.96 -13.19 -20.28
N ILE A 304 29.38 -14.20 -19.62
CA ILE A 304 30.03 -14.95 -18.53
C ILE A 304 31.03 -15.95 -19.12
N GLN A 305 32.17 -16.11 -18.42
CA GLN A 305 33.21 -17.08 -18.77
C GLN A 305 32.60 -18.49 -19.00
N PRO A 306 32.93 -19.20 -20.08
CA PRO A 306 32.28 -20.46 -20.46
C PRO A 306 32.18 -21.50 -19.33
N LEU A 307 33.23 -21.63 -18.52
CA LEU A 307 33.29 -22.56 -17.39
C LEU A 307 32.28 -22.25 -16.27
N LEU A 308 31.85 -21.00 -16.14
CA LEU A 308 30.93 -20.53 -15.09
C LEU A 308 29.47 -20.47 -15.57
N ARG A 309 29.21 -20.60 -16.88
CA ARG A 309 27.86 -20.46 -17.46
C ARG A 309 26.87 -21.47 -16.90
N SER A 310 27.30 -22.71 -16.66
CA SER A 310 26.44 -23.74 -16.06
C SER A 310 25.98 -23.32 -14.66
N SER A 311 26.91 -22.94 -13.79
CA SER A 311 26.63 -22.47 -12.43
C SER A 311 25.79 -21.19 -12.42
N ALA A 312 26.10 -20.23 -13.30
CA ALA A 312 25.35 -18.99 -13.43
C ALA A 312 23.91 -19.25 -13.88
N ARG A 313 23.69 -20.19 -14.80
CA ARG A 313 22.35 -20.60 -15.23
C ARG A 313 21.57 -21.26 -14.09
N THR A 314 22.20 -22.12 -13.31
CA THR A 314 21.55 -22.74 -12.15
C THR A 314 21.13 -21.69 -11.13
N LEU A 315 22.01 -20.72 -10.81
CA LEU A 315 21.67 -19.62 -9.90
C LEU A 315 20.55 -18.73 -10.47
N HIS A 316 20.61 -18.39 -11.76
CA HIS A 316 19.56 -17.63 -12.45
C HIS A 316 18.19 -18.33 -12.35
N ASN A 317 18.15 -19.66 -12.54
CA ASN A 317 16.92 -20.43 -12.39
C ASN A 317 16.39 -20.40 -10.96
N GLY A 318 17.28 -20.54 -9.96
CA GLY A 318 16.90 -20.44 -8.54
C GLY A 318 16.33 -19.05 -8.18
N ILE A 319 17.00 -17.98 -8.61
CA ILE A 319 16.52 -16.60 -8.43
C ILE A 319 15.16 -16.41 -9.10
N THR A 320 15.02 -16.85 -10.36
CA THR A 320 13.76 -16.74 -11.12
C THR A 320 12.62 -17.50 -10.46
N SER A 321 12.90 -18.69 -9.92
CA SER A 321 11.90 -19.51 -9.22
C SER A 321 11.39 -18.80 -7.97
N VAL A 322 12.27 -18.34 -7.08
CA VAL A 322 11.83 -17.71 -5.83
C VAL A 322 11.23 -16.32 -6.06
N ARG A 323 11.62 -15.62 -7.13
CA ARG A 323 11.05 -14.31 -7.49
C ARG A 323 9.54 -14.38 -7.71
N GLN A 324 8.99 -15.52 -8.15
CA GLN A 324 7.55 -15.72 -8.30
C GLN A 324 6.76 -15.46 -7.00
N ALA A 325 7.41 -15.62 -5.83
CA ALA A 325 6.81 -15.29 -4.54
C ALA A 325 6.41 -13.80 -4.44
N ALA A 326 7.20 -12.88 -5.01
CA ALA A 326 6.84 -11.47 -5.07
C ALA A 326 5.59 -11.25 -5.93
N GLU A 327 5.51 -11.87 -7.11
CA GLU A 327 4.37 -11.78 -8.02
C GLU A 327 3.08 -12.30 -7.35
N TRP A 328 3.17 -13.40 -6.62
CA TRP A 328 2.05 -13.93 -5.84
C TRP A 328 1.67 -13.00 -4.69
N GLY A 329 2.65 -12.42 -4.00
CA GLY A 329 2.45 -11.39 -2.98
C GLY A 329 1.66 -10.20 -3.54
N MET A 330 2.13 -9.62 -4.64
CA MET A 330 1.46 -8.51 -5.33
C MET A 330 0.03 -8.86 -5.75
N GLY A 331 -0.15 -10.05 -6.35
CA GLY A 331 -1.47 -10.53 -6.76
C GLY A 331 -2.41 -10.76 -5.58
N SER A 332 -1.91 -11.25 -4.44
CA SER A 332 -2.72 -11.53 -3.25
C SER A 332 -3.35 -10.27 -2.66
N VAL A 333 -2.60 -9.15 -2.62
CA VAL A 333 -3.10 -7.86 -2.11
C VAL A 333 -4.29 -7.37 -2.93
N GLN A 334 -4.21 -7.42 -4.26
CA GLN A 334 -5.29 -6.99 -5.15
C GLN A 334 -6.48 -7.97 -5.21
N LYS A 335 -6.25 -9.26 -4.93
CA LYS A 335 -7.33 -10.26 -4.80
C LYS A 335 -8.18 -10.01 -3.56
N VAL A 336 -7.55 -9.67 -2.44
CA VAL A 336 -8.25 -9.37 -1.18
C VAL A 336 -8.88 -7.99 -1.21
N TYR A 337 -8.15 -6.98 -1.68
CA TYR A 337 -8.62 -5.60 -1.73
C TYR A 337 -8.92 -5.20 -3.17
N SER A 338 -10.03 -5.71 -3.70
CA SER A 338 -10.36 -5.58 -5.12
C SER A 338 -10.55 -4.12 -5.57
N ARG A 339 -10.80 -3.20 -4.63
CA ARG A 339 -10.88 -1.75 -4.89
C ARG A 339 -9.61 -1.21 -5.55
N LEU A 340 -8.46 -1.82 -5.26
CA LEU A 340 -7.16 -1.47 -5.86
C LEU A 340 -7.09 -1.79 -7.37
N ASN A 341 -8.02 -2.58 -7.92
CA ASN A 341 -8.12 -2.82 -9.35
C ASN A 341 -8.91 -1.73 -10.09
N LEU A 342 -9.60 -0.86 -9.35
CA LEU A 342 -10.33 0.27 -9.90
C LEU A 342 -9.48 1.55 -9.82
N PRO A 343 -9.68 2.53 -10.72
CA PRO A 343 -9.01 3.82 -10.62
C PRO A 343 -9.24 4.48 -9.26
N LEU A 344 -8.15 4.70 -8.53
CA LEU A 344 -8.15 5.36 -7.23
C LEU A 344 -8.18 6.87 -7.42
N SER A 345 -8.79 7.59 -6.47
CA SER A 345 -8.71 9.05 -6.46
C SER A 345 -7.29 9.46 -6.13
N LEU A 346 -6.72 10.39 -6.91
CA LEU A 346 -5.37 10.87 -6.67
C LEU A 346 -5.34 11.71 -5.37
N THR A 347 -4.75 11.15 -4.32
CA THR A 347 -4.26 11.88 -3.15
C THR A 347 -2.75 11.75 -3.16
N PRO A 348 -2.01 12.74 -3.68
CA PRO A 348 -0.58 12.61 -3.79
C PRO A 348 0.04 12.82 -2.40
N THR A 349 0.20 11.75 -1.65
CA THR A 349 1.03 11.71 -0.46
C THR A 349 1.82 10.43 -0.60
N SER A 350 3.10 10.57 -0.98
CA SER A 350 4.07 9.49 -0.79
C SER A 350 3.98 9.07 0.67
N VAL A 351 3.69 7.79 0.91
CA VAL A 351 3.71 7.23 2.26
C VAL A 351 4.79 6.17 2.27
N ASP A 352 5.85 6.47 3.00
CA ASP A 352 6.88 5.49 3.35
C ASP A 352 6.39 4.79 4.64
N CYS A 353 6.19 3.47 4.55
CA CYS A 353 5.75 2.66 5.68
C CYS A 353 6.90 1.71 6.09
N ASP A 354 7.30 1.78 7.37
CA ASP A 354 8.46 1.08 7.93
C ASP A 354 8.27 0.49 9.33
#